data_AF-A0A9X1HCA2-F1
#
_entry.id   AF-A0A9X1HCA2-F1
#
_cell.length_a   1.000
_cell.length_b   1.000
_cell.length_c   1.000
_cell.angle_alpha   90.00
_cell.angle_beta   90.00
_cell.angle_gamma   90.00
#
_symmetry.space_group_name_H-M   'P 1'
#
loop_
_entity.id
_entity.type
_entity.pdbx_description
1 polymer ?
#
loop_
_entity_poly.entity_id
_entity_poly.type
_entity_poly.pdbx_seq_one_letter_code
_entity_poly.pdbx_strand_id
1 'polypeptide(L)' 'MTTIKINEQTKEGKAFMAMFDAFFKNVRGIEIVESDTYGQVNEEESPYNPEFVDMVLKSAKDNNSTEINPNDVWGSLGLK' A
#
# COMPACT_ATOMS: atom_id res chain seq x y z
N MET A 1 -0.74 -6.04 -23.40
CA MET A 1 -1.78 -5.97 -22.36
C MET A 1 -1.80 -4.56 -21.84
N THR A 2 -2.97 -3.92 -21.78
CA THR A 2 -3.11 -2.51 -21.39
C THR A 2 -4.07 -2.45 -20.21
N THR A 3 -3.67 -1.78 -19.14
CA THR A 3 -4.46 -1.65 -17.91
C THR A 3 -4.89 -0.20 -17.73
N ILE A 4 -6.18 0.02 -17.48
CA ILE A 4 -6.73 1.33 -17.12
C ILE A 4 -7.10 1.27 -15.64
N LYS A 5 -6.58 2.17 -14.82
CA LYS A 5 -6.99 2.31 -13.41
C LYS A 5 -8.04 3.43 -13.32
N ILE A 6 -9.14 3.20 -12.59
CA ILE A 6 -10.18 4.23 -12.30
C ILE A 6 -10.35 4.47 -10.78
N ASN A 7 -10.39 5.74 -10.33
CA ASN A 7 -10.60 6.08 -8.92
C ASN A 7 -12.08 6.25 -8.64
N GLU A 8 -12.72 5.27 -8.04
CA GLU A 8 -14.16 5.39 -7.72
C GLU A 8 -14.47 6.45 -6.67
N GLN A 9 -13.47 7.03 -5.99
CA GLN A 9 -13.69 8.08 -5.00
C GLN A 9 -13.75 9.48 -5.62
N THR A 10 -13.15 9.71 -6.79
CA THR A 10 -13.14 11.02 -7.46
C THR A 10 -14.40 11.25 -8.29
N LYS A 11 -14.68 12.52 -8.62
CA LYS A 11 -15.85 12.89 -9.44
C LYS A 11 -15.78 12.25 -10.84
N GLU A 12 -14.60 12.22 -11.42
CA GLU A 12 -14.33 11.69 -12.75
C GLU A 12 -14.47 10.17 -12.77
N GLY A 13 -13.92 9.47 -11.77
CA GLY A 13 -14.04 8.01 -11.73
C GLY A 13 -15.45 7.54 -11.41
N LYS A 14 -16.20 8.25 -10.55
CA LYS A 14 -17.65 8.00 -10.38
C LYS A 14 -18.43 8.20 -11.68
N ALA A 15 -18.13 9.26 -12.42
CA ALA A 15 -18.77 9.52 -13.71
C ALA A 15 -18.43 8.43 -14.75
N PHE A 16 -17.18 7.96 -14.77
CA PHE A 16 -16.77 6.85 -15.62
C PHE A 16 -17.49 5.56 -15.25
N MET A 17 -17.56 5.19 -13.95
CA MET A 17 -18.26 3.98 -13.51
C MET A 17 -19.76 4.04 -13.81
N ALA A 18 -20.39 5.21 -13.67
CA ALA A 18 -21.80 5.38 -14.04
C ALA A 18 -22.04 5.18 -15.54
N MET A 19 -21.17 5.73 -16.40
CA MET A 19 -21.18 5.45 -17.84
C MET A 19 -20.94 3.96 -18.11
N PHE A 20 -19.96 3.37 -17.43
CA PHE A 20 -19.61 1.97 -17.59
C PHE A 20 -20.77 1.03 -17.25
N ASP A 21 -21.42 1.26 -16.11
CA ASP A 21 -22.58 0.48 -15.68
C ASP A 21 -23.75 0.61 -16.68
N ALA A 22 -23.96 1.79 -17.26
CA ALA A 22 -25.05 2.04 -18.20
C ALA A 22 -24.84 1.36 -19.57
N PHE A 23 -23.61 1.28 -20.05
CA PHE A 23 -23.32 0.85 -21.43
C PHE A 23 -22.60 -0.50 -21.55
N PHE A 24 -21.83 -0.91 -20.53
CA PHE A 24 -20.83 -1.96 -20.65
C PHE A 24 -21.01 -3.11 -19.65
N LYS A 25 -21.84 -2.99 -18.61
CA LYS A 25 -22.02 -4.03 -17.57
C LYS A 25 -22.44 -5.42 -18.10
N ASN A 26 -23.14 -5.47 -19.23
CA ASN A 26 -23.72 -6.71 -19.78
C ASN A 26 -23.12 -7.14 -21.13
N VAL A 27 -22.01 -6.55 -21.56
CA VAL A 27 -21.39 -6.90 -22.85
C VAL A 27 -20.33 -7.98 -22.67
N ARG A 28 -20.32 -8.99 -23.53
CA ARG A 28 -19.45 -10.19 -23.42
C ARG A 28 -17.96 -9.93 -23.70
N GLY A 29 -17.56 -8.68 -23.93
CA GLY A 29 -16.20 -8.30 -24.31
C GLY A 29 -15.45 -7.47 -23.28
N ILE A 30 -16.06 -7.20 -22.13
CA ILE A 30 -15.50 -6.33 -21.09
C ILE A 30 -15.57 -7.05 -19.75
N GLU A 31 -14.45 -7.10 -19.04
CA GLU A 31 -14.30 -7.72 -17.73
C GLU A 31 -13.77 -6.67 -16.75
N ILE A 32 -14.38 -6.60 -15.57
CA ILE A 32 -13.90 -5.76 -14.47
C ILE A 32 -12.95 -6.60 -13.64
N VAL A 33 -11.70 -6.16 -13.54
CA VAL A 33 -10.71 -6.74 -12.63
C VAL A 33 -10.47 -5.71 -11.53
N GLU A 34 -11.01 -5.98 -10.34
CA GLU A 34 -10.76 -5.16 -9.15
C GLU A 34 -9.32 -5.39 -8.68
N SER A 35 -8.55 -4.31 -8.55
CA SER A 35 -7.21 -4.34 -7.95
C SER A 35 -7.22 -3.46 -6.72
N ASP A 36 -6.65 -3.95 -5.63
CA ASP A 36 -6.79 -3.40 -4.28
C ASP A 36 -6.21 -1.99 -4.09
N THR A 37 -5.52 -1.42 -5.09
CA THR A 37 -4.76 -0.16 -4.94
C THR A 37 -4.85 0.76 -6.16
N TYR A 38 -5.61 1.85 -6.03
CA TYR A 38 -5.62 2.96 -7.00
C TYR A 38 -4.40 3.87 -6.77
N GLY A 39 -3.52 4.02 -7.77
CA GLY A 39 -2.35 4.92 -7.71
C GLY A 39 -0.98 4.24 -7.84
N GLN A 40 -0.88 2.94 -7.63
CA GLN A 40 0.38 2.19 -7.75
C GLN A 40 0.71 1.84 -9.21
N VAL A 41 0.77 2.81 -10.12
CA VAL A 41 1.21 2.55 -11.51
C VAL A 41 2.74 2.69 -11.64
N ASN A 42 3.43 3.22 -10.63
CA ASN A 42 4.88 3.41 -10.64
C ASN A 42 5.55 3.15 -9.28
N GLU A 43 4.84 2.62 -8.29
CA GLU A 43 5.48 2.10 -7.09
C GLU A 43 5.70 0.61 -7.34
N GLU A 44 6.96 0.19 -7.44
CA GLU A 44 7.30 -1.22 -7.36
C GLU A 44 6.59 -1.78 -6.13
N GLU A 45 5.88 -2.91 -6.28
CA GLU A 45 5.35 -3.63 -5.13
C GLU A 45 6.49 -3.77 -4.13
N SER A 46 6.31 -3.19 -2.94
CA SER A 46 7.33 -3.27 -1.91
C SER A 46 7.69 -4.75 -1.72
N PRO A 47 8.97 -5.14 -1.88
CA PRO A 47 9.36 -6.53 -1.67
C PRO A 47 9.17 -6.95 -0.21
N TYR A 48 8.92 -5.97 0.68
CA TYR A 48 8.69 -6.19 2.09
C TYR A 48 7.21 -6.37 2.39
N ASN A 49 6.95 -7.33 3.28
CA ASN A 49 5.64 -7.60 3.84
C ASN A 49 5.06 -6.32 4.50
N PRO A 50 3.79 -5.94 4.24
CA PRO A 50 3.18 -4.73 4.80
C PRO A 50 3.15 -4.69 6.33
N GLU A 51 2.91 -5.83 7.00
CA GLU A 51 2.92 -5.90 8.47
C GLU A 51 4.31 -5.63 9.03
N PHE A 52 5.36 -6.10 8.35
CA PHE A 52 6.74 -5.81 8.72
C PHE A 52 7.04 -4.31 8.62
N VAL A 53 6.62 -3.66 7.54
CA VAL A 53 6.80 -2.22 7.35
C VAL A 53 6.08 -1.42 8.45
N ASP A 54 4.83 -1.79 8.75
CA ASP A 54 4.04 -1.13 9.79
C ASP A 54 4.66 -1.31 11.19
N MET A 55 5.17 -2.51 11.50
CA MET A 55 5.89 -2.78 12.75
C MET A 55 7.12 -1.86 12.90
N VAL A 56 7.97 -1.76 11.87
CA VAL A 56 9.18 -0.92 11.90
C VAL A 56 8.82 0.56 12.08
N LEU A 57 7.82 1.05 11.35
CA LEU A 57 7.37 2.45 11.43
C LEU A 57 6.79 2.78 12.81
N LYS A 58 6.05 1.85 13.43
CA LYS A 58 5.54 2.01 14.80
C LYS A 58 6.68 2.06 15.80
N SER A 59 7.65 1.14 15.72
CA SER A 59 8.83 1.14 16.60
C SER A 59 9.67 2.41 16.46
N ALA A 60 9.84 2.94 15.25
CA ALA A 60 10.61 4.17 15.02
C ALA A 60 9.93 5.43 15.57
N LYS A 61 8.60 5.42 15.71
CA LYS A 61 7.83 6.54 16.30
C LYS A 61 7.70 6.46 17.82
N ASP A 62 7.95 5.29 18.38
CA ASP A 62 7.93 5.11 19.83
C ASP A 62 9.15 5.80 20.45
N ASN A 63 8.94 6.53 21.55
CA ASN A 63 10.03 7.15 22.30
C ASN A 63 10.77 6.14 23.17
N ASN A 64 10.27 4.91 23.27
CA ASN A 64 10.89 3.82 24.00
C ASN A 64 11.98 3.11 23.17
N SER A 65 12.99 3.87 22.74
CA SER A 65 14.17 3.34 22.04
C SER A 65 15.39 3.37 22.96
N THR A 66 16.21 2.32 22.89
CA THR A 66 17.49 2.25 23.61
C THR A 66 18.61 2.53 22.63
N GLU A 67 19.38 3.59 22.86
CA GLU A 67 20.59 3.87 22.09
C GLU A 67 21.66 2.85 22.47
N ILE A 68 22.17 2.13 21.46
CA ILE A 68 23.16 1.07 21.64
C ILE A 68 24.55 1.63 21.39
N ASN A 69 25.43 1.52 22.39
CA ASN A 69 26.85 1.80 22.21
C ASN A 69 27.49 0.67 21.40
N PRO A 70 28.09 0.96 20.22
CA PRO A 70 28.74 -0.07 19.41
C PRO A 70 29.91 -0.76 20.12
N ASN A 71 30.55 -0.04 21.05
CA ASN A 71 31.72 -0.55 21.79
C ASN A 71 31.34 -1.36 23.04
N ASP A 72 30.07 -1.33 23.47
CA ASP A 72 29.57 -2.12 24.61
C ASP A 72 28.07 -2.44 24.44
N VAL A 73 27.77 -3.30 23.46
CA VAL A 73 26.38 -3.64 23.10
C VAL A 73 25.61 -4.26 24.26
N TRP A 74 26.24 -5.20 24.99
CA TRP A 74 25.58 -5.90 26.10
C TRP A 74 25.40 -5.00 27.32
N GLY A 75 26.38 -4.14 27.61
CA GLY A 75 26.26 -3.14 28.67
C GLY A 75 25.16 -2.11 28.39
N SER A 76 24.96 -1.69 27.14
CA SER A 76 23.86 -0.80 26.75
C SER A 76 22.47 -1.42 26.97
N LEU A 77 22.37 -2.74 27.03
CA LEU A 77 21.14 -3.47 27.31
C LEU A 77 20.96 -3.82 28.80
N GLY A 78 21.89 -3.41 29.67
CA GLY A 78 21.84 -3.75 31.10
C GLY A 78 22.07 -5.23 31.41
N LEU A 79 22.66 -5.97 30.47
CA LEU A 79 22.97 -7.40 30.60
C LEU A 79 24.42 -7.52 31.10
N LYS A 80 24.60 -7.52 32.42
CA LYS A 80 25.87 -7.78 33.11
C LYS A 80 25.67 -8.77 34.25
#